data_AF-A0A5C8MQ31-F1
#
_entry.id   AF-A0A5C8MQ31-F1
#
_cell.length_a   1.000
_cell.length_b   1.000
_cell.length_c   1.000
_cell.angle_alpha   90.00
_cell.angle_beta   90.00
_cell.angle_gamma   90.00
#
_symmetry.space_group_name_H-M   'P 1'
#
loop_
_entity.id
_entity.type
_entity.pdbx_description
1 polymer ?
#
loop_
_entity_poly.entity_id
_entity_poly.type
_entity_poly.pdbx_seq_one_letter_code
_entity_poly.pdbx_strand_id
1 'polypeptide(L)'
;MADIFEALEQLIQYGIANGLIHREDIVYTRNRLLAALQLEEWKPVEVKDVSFASPSPILEAILDWAYENGRIKTNTTTERDIWDAKLMNCLMPRPSEVIREFYAKYNKDPKLATDWFYSLSKASNYIHTARIAKNKQWKTKTEYGEIDITINLSKPEKDPKEIAKLKDAPASSYPKCVLCKENEGYEGTWHHPARSNHRVIPLTLLDEKWYFQYSPYVYYNEHCIVFHAEHVPMKMERKTFARLLDFIEKFPHYFIGSNADLPIVGGSILAHDHFQGGNYTFAMEKAEIEEYISFPSFPSLAAG
;
A
#
# COMPACT_ATOMS: atom_id res chain seq x y z
N MET A 1 27.63 -13.52 -7.32
CA MET A 1 26.74 -13.44 -6.15
C MET A 1 27.21 -12.31 -5.27
N ALA A 2 26.32 -11.40 -4.88
CA ALA A 2 26.61 -10.45 -3.83
C ALA A 2 26.80 -11.18 -2.50
N ASP A 3 27.69 -10.71 -1.62
CA ASP A 3 27.81 -11.24 -0.26
C ASP A 3 26.52 -10.92 0.50
N ILE A 4 25.89 -11.92 1.11
CA ILE A 4 24.63 -11.74 1.86
C ILE A 4 24.79 -10.71 2.97
N PHE A 5 25.94 -10.66 3.64
CA PHE A 5 26.18 -9.70 4.70
C PHE A 5 26.30 -8.26 4.17
N GLU A 6 26.83 -8.10 2.95
CA GLU A 6 26.85 -6.81 2.27
C GLU A 6 25.43 -6.35 1.92
N ALA A 7 24.60 -7.24 1.36
CA ALA A 7 23.22 -6.92 1.02
C ALA A 7 22.37 -6.60 2.27
N LEU A 8 22.60 -7.30 3.38
CA LEU A 8 21.95 -7.01 4.66
C LEU A 8 22.37 -5.66 5.24
N GLU A 9 23.66 -5.34 5.22
CA GLU A 9 24.14 -4.03 5.67
C GLU A 9 23.61 -2.92 4.75
N GLN A 10 23.56 -3.13 3.43
CA GLN A 10 22.92 -2.21 2.47
C GLN A 10 21.45 -1.96 2.83
N LEU A 11 20.69 -3.01 3.18
CA LEU A 11 19.28 -2.87 3.55
C LEU A 11 19.11 -2.06 4.85
N ILE A 12 19.97 -2.28 5.84
CA ILE A 12 19.98 -1.53 7.10
C ILE A 12 20.27 -0.04 6.83
N GLN A 13 21.31 0.26 6.05
CA GLN A 13 21.66 1.64 5.69
C GLN A 13 20.55 2.31 4.87
N TYR A 14 19.90 1.57 3.96
CA TYR A 14 18.70 2.03 3.26
C TYR A 14 17.58 2.41 4.25
N GLY A 15 17.35 1.57 5.26
CA GLY A 15 16.38 1.82 6.32
C GLY A 15 16.63 3.12 7.08
N ILE A 16 17.89 3.40 7.42
CA ILE A 16 18.28 4.65 8.09
C ILE A 16 18.08 5.85 7.14
N ALA A 17 18.57 5.75 5.91
CA ALA A 17 18.51 6.83 4.93
C ALA A 17 17.07 7.25 4.59
N ASN A 18 16.11 6.30 4.67
CA ASN A 18 14.70 6.54 4.39
C ASN A 18 13.83 6.69 5.65
N GLY A 19 14.45 6.75 6.84
CA GLY A 19 13.73 6.94 8.11
C GLY A 19 12.80 5.79 8.51
N LEU A 20 13.07 4.57 8.05
CA LEU A 20 12.38 3.36 8.50
C LEU A 20 12.82 2.97 9.91
N ILE A 21 14.12 3.13 10.18
CA ILE A 21 14.77 2.82 11.47
C ILE A 21 15.75 3.93 11.85
N HIS A 22 16.12 4.00 13.13
CA HIS A 22 17.17 4.90 13.61
C HIS A 22 18.48 4.15 13.89
N ARG A 23 19.55 4.88 14.20
CA ARG A 23 20.89 4.28 14.40
C ARG A 23 20.91 3.32 15.59
N GLU A 24 20.09 3.61 16.59
CA GLU A 24 19.89 2.82 17.79
C GLU A 24 19.31 1.43 17.48
N ASP A 25 18.58 1.29 16.36
CA ASP A 25 17.91 0.05 15.96
C ASP A 25 18.81 -0.87 15.11
N ILE A 26 20.00 -0.43 14.68
CA ILE A 26 20.86 -1.19 13.75
C ILE A 26 21.09 -2.63 14.22
N VAL A 27 21.47 -2.81 15.48
CA VAL A 27 21.75 -4.14 16.04
C VAL A 27 20.48 -4.98 16.12
N TYR A 28 19.36 -4.36 16.50
CA TYR A 28 18.07 -5.03 16.56
C TYR A 28 17.62 -5.50 15.17
N THR A 29 17.57 -4.60 14.19
CA THR A 29 17.19 -4.90 12.81
C THR A 29 18.09 -5.98 12.19
N ARG A 30 19.41 -5.89 12.39
CA ARG A 30 20.35 -6.93 11.95
C ARG A 30 19.95 -8.31 12.51
N ASN A 31 19.74 -8.41 13.81
CA ASN A 31 19.36 -9.67 14.45
C ASN A 31 17.99 -10.19 13.95
N ARG A 32 17.04 -9.30 13.65
CA ARG A 32 15.76 -9.68 13.05
C ARG A 32 15.91 -10.23 11.63
N LEU A 33 16.77 -9.60 10.81
CA LEU A 33 17.06 -10.05 9.45
C LEU A 33 17.80 -11.40 9.44
N LEU A 34 18.81 -11.57 10.30
CA LEU A 34 19.52 -12.85 10.47
C LEU A 34 18.55 -13.98 10.88
N ALA A 35 17.68 -13.71 11.87
CA ALA A 35 16.67 -14.68 12.29
C ALA A 35 15.68 -15.00 11.16
N ALA A 36 15.25 -14.02 10.37
CA ALA A 36 14.35 -14.23 9.24
C ALA A 36 14.99 -15.14 8.18
N LEU A 37 16.28 -14.96 7.90
CA LEU A 37 17.06 -15.74 6.92
C LEU A 37 17.66 -17.04 7.47
N GLN A 38 17.49 -17.30 8.77
CA GLN A 38 18.12 -18.43 9.48
C GLN A 38 19.65 -18.42 9.32
N LEU A 39 20.26 -17.26 9.57
CA LEU A 39 21.70 -17.05 9.66
C LEU A 39 22.11 -17.00 11.13
N GLU A 40 23.16 -17.73 11.49
CA GLU A 40 23.66 -17.82 12.87
C GLU A 40 24.85 -16.88 13.13
N GLU A 41 25.51 -16.42 12.07
CA GLU A 41 26.71 -15.61 12.14
C GLU A 41 26.52 -14.25 11.46
N TRP A 42 27.34 -13.28 11.87
CA TRP A 42 27.46 -11.98 11.22
C TRP A 42 28.92 -11.68 10.93
N LYS A 43 29.20 -11.21 9.72
CA LYS A 43 30.50 -10.68 9.34
C LYS A 43 30.39 -9.17 9.17
N PRO A 44 31.23 -8.35 9.82
CA PRO A 44 31.29 -6.92 9.55
C PRO A 44 31.66 -6.66 8.08
N VAL A 45 30.86 -5.84 7.41
CA VAL A 45 31.11 -5.41 6.03
C VAL A 45 31.05 -3.89 6.00
N GLU A 46 32.00 -3.27 5.30
CA GLU A 46 31.92 -1.85 4.98
C GLU A 46 31.15 -1.68 3.66
N VAL A 47 29.98 -1.05 3.75
CA VAL A 47 29.20 -0.68 2.58
C VAL A 47 29.44 0.79 2.28
N LYS A 48 29.88 1.09 1.06
CA LYS A 48 30.00 2.47 0.56
C LYS A 48 28.71 2.89 -0.13
N ASP A 49 28.22 4.07 0.23
CA ASP A 49 27.10 4.81 -0.39
C ASP A 49 25.90 3.98 -0.89
N VAL A 50 24.90 3.86 -0.02
CA VAL A 50 23.60 3.27 -0.36
C VAL A 50 22.68 4.35 -0.93
N SER A 51 22.86 4.67 -2.22
CA SER A 51 22.01 5.62 -2.95
C SER A 51 20.95 4.92 -3.81
N PHE A 52 20.20 3.98 -3.22
CA PHE A 52 19.12 3.31 -3.96
C PHE A 52 17.81 4.10 -3.86
N ALA A 53 17.17 4.30 -5.01
CA ALA A 53 15.84 4.93 -5.09
C ALA A 53 14.71 4.01 -4.57
N SER A 54 14.94 2.70 -4.49
CA SER A 54 14.02 1.71 -3.92
C SER A 54 14.82 0.58 -3.25
N PRO A 55 14.23 -0.20 -2.32
CA PRO A 55 14.92 -1.33 -1.72
C PRO A 55 14.97 -2.55 -2.65
N SER A 56 14.27 -2.50 -3.80
CA SER A 56 14.05 -3.66 -4.67
C SER A 56 15.34 -4.33 -5.15
N PRO A 57 16.40 -3.63 -5.60
CA PRO A 57 17.65 -4.28 -6.01
C PRO A 57 18.35 -5.01 -4.85
N ILE A 58 18.29 -4.43 -3.64
CA ILE A 58 18.88 -5.02 -2.43
C ILE A 58 18.10 -6.28 -2.04
N LEU A 59 16.76 -6.18 -2.05
CA LEU A 59 15.86 -7.30 -1.75
C LEU A 59 16.03 -8.42 -2.78
N GLU A 60 16.14 -8.11 -4.07
CA GLU A 60 16.41 -9.09 -5.12
C GLU A 60 17.69 -9.89 -4.85
N ALA A 61 18.79 -9.22 -4.47
CA ALA A 61 20.04 -9.90 -4.10
C ALA A 61 19.88 -10.84 -2.88
N ILE A 62 19.13 -10.40 -1.85
CA ILE A 62 18.85 -11.22 -0.66
C ILE A 62 17.97 -12.42 -1.02
N LEU A 63 16.93 -12.23 -1.83
CA LEU A 63 16.01 -13.28 -2.26
C LEU A 63 16.67 -14.29 -3.20
N ASP A 64 17.57 -13.84 -4.08
CA ASP A 64 18.39 -14.72 -4.92
C ASP A 64 19.27 -15.62 -4.04
N TRP A 65 20.00 -15.03 -3.09
CA TRP A 65 20.79 -15.78 -2.12
C TRP A 65 19.93 -16.76 -1.31
N ALA A 66 18.75 -16.32 -0.84
CA ALA A 66 17.83 -17.14 -0.07
C ALA A 66 17.33 -18.34 -0.87
N TYR A 67 17.12 -18.21 -2.18
CA TYR A 67 16.78 -19.32 -3.06
C TYR A 67 17.96 -20.27 -3.28
N GLU A 68 19.15 -19.73 -3.59
CA GLU A 68 20.36 -20.52 -3.81
C GLU A 68 20.78 -21.34 -2.58
N ASN A 69 20.48 -20.84 -1.38
CA ASN A 69 20.76 -21.50 -0.11
C ASN A 69 19.54 -22.27 0.47
N GLY A 70 18.50 -22.47 -0.35
CA GLY A 70 17.37 -23.33 -0.03
C GLY A 70 16.45 -22.81 1.07
N ARG A 71 16.44 -21.50 1.37
CA ARG A 71 15.45 -20.85 2.25
C ARG A 71 14.13 -20.63 1.52
N ILE A 72 14.19 -20.13 0.30
CA ILE A 72 13.10 -20.06 -0.68
C ILE A 72 13.07 -21.39 -1.45
N LYS A 73 11.89 -21.98 -1.67
CA LYS A 73 11.77 -23.34 -2.24
C LYS A 73 11.36 -23.36 -3.70
N THR A 74 10.43 -22.50 -4.10
CA THR A 74 9.84 -22.50 -5.45
C THR A 74 10.33 -21.35 -6.31
N ASN A 75 10.85 -20.28 -5.69
CA ASN A 75 11.30 -19.05 -6.35
C ASN A 75 10.22 -18.38 -7.22
N THR A 76 8.96 -18.65 -6.91
CA THR A 76 7.80 -18.02 -7.55
C THR A 76 7.57 -16.62 -7.00
N THR A 77 6.86 -15.78 -7.74
CA THR A 77 6.53 -14.40 -7.34
C THR A 77 5.85 -14.33 -5.98
N THR A 78 4.87 -15.19 -5.70
CA THR A 78 4.13 -15.21 -4.43
C THR A 78 5.04 -15.51 -3.24
N GLU A 79 5.89 -16.53 -3.33
CA GLU A 79 6.85 -16.87 -2.28
C GLU A 79 7.86 -15.74 -2.07
N ARG A 80 8.35 -15.14 -3.15
CA ARG A 80 9.23 -13.96 -3.09
C ARG A 80 8.56 -12.76 -2.41
N ASP A 81 7.30 -12.48 -2.73
CA ASP A 81 6.54 -11.37 -2.14
C ASP A 81 6.33 -11.57 -0.64
N ILE A 82 6.12 -12.81 -0.18
CA ILE A 82 6.06 -13.16 1.25
C ILE A 82 7.39 -12.85 1.93
N TRP A 83 8.51 -13.31 1.36
CA TRP A 83 9.83 -13.05 1.91
C TRP A 83 10.22 -11.57 1.88
N ASP A 84 9.91 -10.85 0.80
CA ASP A 84 10.12 -9.41 0.66
C ASP A 84 9.42 -8.65 1.78
N ALA A 85 8.12 -8.87 1.97
CA ALA A 85 7.33 -8.23 3.01
C ALA A 85 7.84 -8.58 4.43
N LYS A 86 8.27 -9.83 4.64
CA LYS A 86 8.84 -10.28 5.91
C LYS A 86 10.16 -9.58 6.25
N LEU A 87 11.06 -9.47 5.27
CA LEU A 87 12.34 -8.79 5.42
C LEU A 87 12.12 -7.30 5.70
N MET A 88 11.25 -6.65 4.91
CA MET A 88 10.92 -5.24 5.13
C MET A 88 10.22 -4.98 6.47
N ASN A 89 9.44 -5.93 6.99
CA ASN A 89 8.85 -5.80 8.32
C ASN A 89 9.91 -5.75 9.44
N CYS A 90 11.12 -6.28 9.24
CA CYS A 90 12.22 -6.15 10.21
C CYS A 90 12.72 -4.71 10.33
N LEU A 91 12.42 -3.85 9.35
CA LEU A 91 12.76 -2.44 9.31
C LEU A 91 11.56 -1.54 9.64
N MET A 92 10.35 -2.08 9.75
CA MET A 92 9.16 -1.27 9.95
C MET A 92 8.92 -0.96 11.42
N PRO A 93 8.58 0.30 11.78
CA PRO A 93 8.10 0.63 13.11
C PRO A 93 6.84 -0.17 13.45
N ARG A 94 6.57 -0.35 14.75
CA ARG A 94 5.32 -1.00 15.18
C ARG A 94 4.10 -0.12 14.82
N PRO A 95 2.91 -0.71 14.63
CA PRO A 95 1.71 0.05 14.28
C PRO A 95 1.44 1.26 15.18
N SER A 96 1.60 1.10 16.50
CA SER A 96 1.40 2.20 17.46
C SER A 96 2.35 3.38 17.27
N GLU A 97 3.57 3.13 16.78
CA GLU A 97 4.58 4.16 16.51
C GLU A 97 4.23 4.91 15.22
N VAL A 98 3.80 4.17 14.20
CA VAL A 98 3.32 4.75 12.94
C VAL A 98 2.09 5.63 13.16
N ILE A 99 1.13 5.15 13.94
CA ILE A 99 -0.09 5.90 14.28
C ILE A 99 0.25 7.17 15.06
N ARG A 100 1.12 7.08 16.07
CA ARG A 100 1.55 8.24 16.87
C ARG A 100 2.21 9.30 15.99
N GLU A 101 3.13 8.88 15.11
CA GLU A 101 3.83 9.80 14.21
C GLU A 101 2.88 10.43 13.18
N PHE A 102 1.96 9.63 12.61
CA PHE A 102 0.92 10.13 11.71
C PHE A 102 0.13 11.26 12.35
N TYR A 103 -0.41 11.04 13.55
CA TYR A 103 -1.23 12.04 14.23
C TYR A 103 -0.42 13.23 14.75
N ALA A 104 0.85 13.03 15.12
CA ALA A 104 1.75 14.14 15.46
C ALA A 104 1.96 15.09 14.27
N LYS A 105 2.01 14.56 13.04
CA LYS A 105 2.06 15.36 11.81
C LYS A 105 0.68 15.93 11.44
N TYR A 106 -0.37 15.13 11.57
CA TYR A 106 -1.75 15.51 11.24
C TYR A 106 -2.20 16.74 12.03
N ASN A 107 -1.86 16.80 13.32
CA ASN A 107 -2.17 17.93 14.19
C ASN A 107 -1.48 19.24 13.77
N LYS A 108 -0.45 19.18 12.91
CA LYS A 108 0.18 20.35 12.31
C LYS A 108 -0.46 20.67 10.95
N ASP A 109 -0.59 19.65 10.11
CA ASP A 109 -1.20 19.73 8.78
C ASP A 109 -1.57 18.30 8.32
N PRO A 110 -2.83 18.04 7.95
CA PRO A 110 -3.25 16.77 7.36
C PRO A 110 -2.39 16.31 6.17
N LYS A 111 -1.92 17.24 5.35
CA LYS A 111 -1.07 16.93 4.19
C LYS A 111 0.30 16.41 4.61
N LEU A 112 0.90 16.96 5.67
CA LEU A 112 2.18 16.46 6.20
C LEU A 112 2.06 15.02 6.71
N ALA A 113 0.91 14.64 7.28
CA ALA A 113 0.67 13.28 7.73
C ALA A 113 0.58 12.29 6.56
N THR A 114 -0.19 12.64 5.53
CA THR A 114 -0.34 11.80 4.34
C THR A 114 0.95 11.72 3.54
N ASP A 115 1.65 12.84 3.30
CA ASP A 115 2.93 12.86 2.57
C ASP A 115 3.98 11.95 3.23
N TRP A 116 4.06 12.00 4.56
CA TRP A 116 4.97 11.16 5.33
C TRP A 116 4.57 9.69 5.26
N PHE A 117 3.29 9.38 5.47
CA PHE A 117 2.84 7.99 5.46
C PHE A 117 2.91 7.36 4.06
N TYR A 118 2.74 8.15 3.01
CA TYR A 118 2.96 7.71 1.64
C TYR A 118 4.44 7.43 1.38
N SER A 119 5.33 8.30 1.88
CA SER A 119 6.77 8.11 1.81
C SER A 119 7.23 6.86 2.56
N LEU A 120 6.70 6.62 3.77
CA LEU A 120 6.91 5.39 4.53
C LEU A 120 6.42 4.15 3.75
N SER A 121 5.23 4.24 3.14
CA SER A 121 4.63 3.15 2.36
C SER A 121 5.44 2.81 1.09
N LYS A 122 6.10 3.80 0.47
CA LYS A 122 7.04 3.59 -0.64
C LYS A 122 8.37 3.00 -0.15
N ALA A 123 8.95 3.57 0.90
CA ALA A 123 10.24 3.15 1.43
C ALA A 123 10.21 1.72 1.99
N SER A 124 9.10 1.31 2.58
CA SER A 124 8.88 -0.04 3.09
C SER A 124 8.65 -1.10 2.00
N ASN A 125 8.67 -0.71 0.71
CA ASN A 125 8.30 -1.53 -0.43
C ASN A 125 6.85 -2.06 -0.40
N TYR A 126 5.99 -1.57 0.50
CA TYR A 126 4.57 -1.92 0.50
C TYR A 126 3.88 -1.42 -0.78
N ILE A 127 4.18 -0.18 -1.17
CA ILE A 127 3.93 0.32 -2.52
C ILE A 127 5.13 -0.05 -3.37
N HIS A 128 4.96 -1.01 -4.27
CA HIS A 128 6.03 -1.52 -5.12
C HIS A 128 6.41 -0.54 -6.24
N THR A 129 7.08 0.56 -5.90
CA THR A 129 7.45 1.65 -6.83
C THR A 129 8.25 1.15 -8.04
N ALA A 130 9.13 0.18 -7.87
CA ALA A 130 9.89 -0.43 -8.96
C ALA A 130 9.00 -1.21 -9.96
N ARG A 131 7.91 -1.83 -9.49
CA ARG A 131 6.92 -2.49 -10.36
C ARG A 131 6.02 -1.46 -11.04
N ILE A 132 5.61 -0.43 -10.29
CA ILE A 132 4.77 0.67 -10.80
C ILE A 132 5.51 1.46 -11.89
N ALA A 133 6.83 1.65 -11.77
CA ALA A 133 7.65 2.32 -12.78
C ALA A 133 7.64 1.61 -14.15
N LYS A 134 7.21 0.34 -14.21
CA LYS A 134 7.04 -0.41 -15.47
C LYS A 134 5.70 -0.09 -16.15
N ASN A 135 4.75 0.54 -15.46
CA ASN A 135 3.45 0.89 -16.03
C ASN A 135 3.63 1.87 -17.20
N LYS A 136 2.80 1.71 -18.23
CA LYS A 136 2.74 2.67 -19.34
C LYS A 136 1.61 3.65 -19.06
N GLN A 137 1.92 4.95 -19.12
CA GLN A 137 0.96 6.03 -18.91
C GLN A 137 1.11 7.06 -20.01
N TRP A 138 0.01 7.47 -20.61
CA TRP A 138 -0.01 8.56 -21.58
C TRP A 138 -1.39 9.22 -21.58
N LYS A 139 -1.45 10.41 -22.16
CA LYS A 139 -2.68 11.16 -22.34
C LYS A 139 -3.03 11.23 -23.81
N THR A 140 -4.32 11.12 -24.11
CA THR A 140 -4.82 11.28 -25.48
C THR A 140 -5.89 12.36 -25.51
N LYS A 141 -5.81 13.26 -26.49
CA LYS A 141 -6.85 14.26 -26.73
C LYS A 141 -8.01 13.60 -27.47
N THR A 142 -9.23 13.89 -27.04
CA THR A 142 -10.48 13.48 -27.68
C THR A 142 -11.42 14.67 -27.80
N GLU A 143 -12.54 14.50 -28.50
CA GLU A 143 -13.59 15.52 -28.56
C GLU A 143 -14.23 15.81 -27.18
N TYR A 144 -14.17 14.85 -26.25
CA TYR A 144 -14.69 14.96 -24.88
C TYR A 144 -13.64 15.39 -23.85
N GLY A 145 -12.48 15.88 -24.31
CA GLY A 145 -11.37 16.28 -23.45
C GLY A 145 -10.18 15.32 -23.45
N GLU A 146 -9.25 15.56 -22.53
CA GLU A 146 -8.03 14.75 -22.37
C GLU A 146 -8.33 13.49 -21.54
N ILE A 147 -8.03 12.33 -22.09
CA ILE A 147 -8.22 11.04 -21.43
C ILE A 147 -6.86 10.52 -20.96
N ASP A 148 -6.77 10.13 -19.69
CA ASP A 148 -5.63 9.43 -19.11
C ASP A 148 -5.73 7.93 -19.42
N ILE A 149 -4.71 7.36 -20.07
CA ILE A 149 -4.63 5.92 -20.34
C ILE A 149 -3.47 5.33 -19.57
N THR A 150 -3.75 4.27 -18.79
CA THR A 150 -2.75 3.53 -18.03
C THR A 150 -2.84 2.03 -18.32
N ILE A 151 -1.70 1.41 -18.62
CA ILE A 151 -1.54 -0.04 -18.62
C ILE A 151 -0.77 -0.43 -17.37
N ASN A 152 -1.44 -1.14 -16.46
CA ASN A 152 -0.86 -1.62 -15.21
C ASN A 152 -0.09 -2.93 -15.46
N LEU A 153 1.24 -2.85 -15.44
CA LEU A 153 2.16 -3.98 -15.55
C LEU A 153 2.74 -4.41 -14.19
N SER A 154 2.28 -3.79 -13.10
CA SER A 154 2.80 -4.02 -11.75
C SER A 154 2.17 -5.23 -11.05
N LYS A 155 1.01 -5.68 -11.52
CA LYS A 155 0.32 -6.88 -11.00
C LYS A 155 0.76 -8.11 -11.80
N PRO A 156 1.56 -9.02 -11.21
CA PRO A 156 2.02 -10.22 -11.91
C PRO A 156 0.86 -11.18 -12.16
N GLU A 157 0.84 -11.80 -13.35
CA GLU A 157 0.01 -12.98 -13.60
C GLU A 157 0.58 -14.20 -12.85
N LYS A 158 -0.30 -15.13 -12.47
CA LYS A 158 0.12 -16.32 -11.73
C LYS A 158 0.75 -17.34 -12.66
N ASP A 159 1.94 -17.83 -12.32
CA ASP A 159 2.62 -18.87 -13.11
C ASP A 159 1.99 -20.27 -12.89
N PRO A 160 2.26 -21.26 -13.77
CA PRO A 160 1.75 -22.63 -13.58
C PRO A 160 2.20 -23.32 -12.29
N LYS A 161 3.40 -23.02 -11.76
CA LYS A 161 3.90 -23.55 -10.48
C LYS A 161 3.13 -22.94 -9.30
N GLU A 162 2.78 -21.67 -9.36
CA GLU A 162 1.94 -20.98 -8.39
C GLU A 162 0.53 -21.56 -8.39
N ILE A 163 -0.04 -21.83 -9.57
CA ILE A 163 -1.34 -22.50 -9.71
C ILE A 163 -1.30 -23.89 -9.08
N ALA A 164 -0.23 -24.67 -9.32
CA ALA A 164 -0.07 -25.98 -8.69
C ALA A 164 0.03 -25.87 -7.15
N LYS A 165 0.86 -24.94 -6.64
CA LYS A 165 1.00 -24.70 -5.20
C LYS A 165 -0.27 -24.22 -4.53
N LEU A 166 -1.04 -23.37 -5.20
CA LEU A 166 -2.35 -22.91 -4.75
C LEU A 166 -3.32 -24.07 -4.53
N LYS A 167 -3.32 -25.06 -5.43
CA LYS A 167 -4.20 -26.23 -5.33
C LYS A 167 -3.88 -27.08 -4.09
N ASP A 168 -2.60 -27.20 -3.75
CA ASP A 168 -2.13 -27.99 -2.61
C ASP A 168 -2.14 -27.22 -1.29
N ALA A 169 -2.21 -25.88 -1.35
CA ALA A 169 -2.17 -25.04 -0.17
C ALA A 169 -3.48 -25.14 0.64
N PRO A 170 -3.38 -25.22 1.99
CA PRO A 170 -4.56 -25.31 2.83
C PRO A 170 -5.45 -24.07 2.65
N ALA A 171 -6.77 -24.29 2.69
CA ALA A 171 -7.71 -23.19 2.69
C ALA A 171 -7.45 -22.28 3.91
N SER A 172 -7.39 -20.97 3.68
CA SER A 172 -7.30 -19.99 4.76
C SER A 172 -8.63 -19.26 4.90
N SER A 173 -9.09 -19.09 6.13
CA SER A 173 -10.25 -18.26 6.48
C SER A 173 -9.85 -16.93 7.14
N TYR A 174 -8.55 -16.71 7.34
CA TYR A 174 -8.00 -15.53 7.98
C TYR A 174 -6.84 -14.94 7.14
N PRO A 175 -6.78 -13.61 6.98
CA PRO A 175 -7.87 -12.64 7.16
C PRO A 175 -9.09 -12.96 6.28
N LYS A 176 -10.29 -12.52 6.69
CA LYS A 176 -11.53 -12.84 5.96
C LYS A 176 -11.56 -12.27 4.53
N CYS A 177 -10.90 -11.13 4.30
CA CYS A 177 -10.65 -10.57 2.97
C CYS A 177 -9.37 -9.72 2.99
N VAL A 178 -8.99 -9.19 1.83
CA VAL A 178 -7.76 -8.40 1.65
C VAL A 178 -7.80 -6.99 2.24
N LEU A 179 -8.98 -6.53 2.72
CA LEU A 179 -9.16 -5.22 3.37
C LEU A 179 -9.30 -5.31 4.89
N CYS A 180 -9.57 -6.50 5.45
CA CYS A 180 -9.66 -6.69 6.89
C CYS A 180 -8.43 -6.11 7.63
N LYS A 181 -8.64 -5.40 8.75
CA LYS A 181 -7.54 -4.83 9.56
C LYS A 181 -6.54 -5.90 10.02
N GLU A 182 -7.01 -7.14 10.14
CA GLU A 182 -6.25 -8.36 10.41
C GLU A 182 -5.11 -8.62 9.40
N ASN A 183 -5.10 -7.94 8.26
CA ASN A 183 -3.99 -7.94 7.31
C ASN A 183 -2.75 -7.21 7.85
N GLU A 184 -2.88 -6.26 8.78
CA GLU A 184 -1.72 -5.54 9.34
C GLU A 184 -0.76 -6.51 10.02
N GLY A 185 0.43 -6.69 9.46
CA GLY A 185 1.42 -7.64 9.98
C GLY A 185 1.21 -9.10 9.56
N TYR A 186 0.27 -9.39 8.65
CA TYR A 186 -0.02 -10.76 8.23
C TYR A 186 1.04 -11.29 7.25
N GLU A 187 1.62 -12.47 7.56
CA GLU A 187 2.71 -13.07 6.76
C GLU A 187 2.32 -13.32 5.29
N GLY A 188 1.03 -13.57 5.04
CA GLY A 188 0.56 -14.02 3.74
C GLY A 188 0.63 -15.53 3.59
N THR A 189 -0.07 -16.02 2.59
CA THR A 189 -0.10 -17.43 2.18
C THR A 189 -0.16 -17.47 0.66
N TRP A 190 -0.19 -18.67 0.09
CA TRP A 190 -0.46 -18.83 -1.34
C TRP A 190 -1.81 -18.23 -1.75
N HIS A 191 -2.80 -18.30 -0.87
CA HIS A 191 -4.18 -17.84 -1.13
C HIS A 191 -4.42 -16.37 -0.75
N HIS A 192 -3.53 -15.77 0.03
CA HIS A 192 -3.75 -14.45 0.61
C HIS A 192 -2.47 -13.61 0.60
N PRO A 193 -2.48 -12.36 0.09
CA PRO A 193 -1.27 -11.58 -0.12
C PRO A 193 -0.50 -11.33 1.17
N ALA A 194 0.83 -11.22 1.04
CA ALA A 194 1.71 -10.83 2.13
C ALA A 194 1.49 -9.36 2.54
N ARG A 195 1.40 -9.14 3.84
CA ARG A 195 1.10 -7.85 4.47
C ARG A 195 1.90 -7.66 5.78
N SER A 196 3.04 -8.34 5.95
CA SER A 196 3.87 -8.25 7.16
C SER A 196 4.34 -6.82 7.43
N ASN A 197 4.76 -6.10 6.39
CA ASN A 197 5.18 -4.70 6.44
C ASN A 197 4.01 -3.70 6.28
N HIS A 198 2.77 -4.17 6.14
CA HIS A 198 1.58 -3.31 6.00
C HIS A 198 1.30 -2.54 7.30
N ARG A 199 0.86 -1.29 7.18
CA ARG A 199 0.42 -0.45 8.30
C ARG A 199 -0.86 0.28 7.91
N VAL A 200 -1.76 0.46 8.87
CA VAL A 200 -3.03 1.18 8.65
C VAL A 200 -3.23 2.27 9.69
N ILE A 201 -3.87 3.35 9.29
CA ILE A 201 -4.18 4.48 10.19
C ILE A 201 -5.65 4.36 10.60
N PRO A 202 -5.98 4.22 11.90
CA PRO A 202 -7.36 4.24 12.34
C PRO A 202 -7.98 5.61 12.04
N LEU A 203 -9.26 5.64 11.69
CA LEU A 203 -10.05 6.84 11.47
C LEU A 203 -11.39 6.73 12.18
N THR A 204 -12.04 7.88 12.40
CA THR A 204 -13.43 7.94 12.83
C THR A 204 -14.23 8.74 11.83
N LEU A 205 -15.25 8.12 11.22
CA LEU A 205 -16.18 8.79 10.30
C LEU A 205 -17.60 8.63 10.85
N LEU A 206 -18.31 9.72 11.12
CA LEU A 206 -19.64 9.74 11.74
C LEU A 206 -19.73 8.84 12.99
N ASP A 207 -18.74 8.94 13.88
CA ASP A 207 -18.58 8.12 15.10
C ASP A 207 -18.35 6.61 14.89
N GLU A 208 -18.16 6.17 13.64
CA GLU A 208 -17.81 4.79 13.30
C GLU A 208 -16.30 4.64 13.15
N LYS A 209 -15.78 3.44 13.44
CA LYS A 209 -14.36 3.14 13.27
C LYS A 209 -14.08 2.72 11.83
N TRP A 210 -13.12 3.39 11.23
CA TRP A 210 -12.61 3.14 9.89
C TRP A 210 -11.09 3.01 9.93
N TYR A 211 -10.49 2.64 8.82
CA TYR A 211 -9.06 2.62 8.63
C TYR A 211 -8.70 3.20 7.28
N PHE A 212 -7.56 3.87 7.23
CA PHE A 212 -6.95 4.44 6.03
C PHE A 212 -5.68 3.67 5.68
N GLN A 213 -5.53 3.34 4.41
CA GLN A 213 -4.31 2.78 3.84
C GLN A 213 -4.08 3.27 2.42
N TYR A 214 -2.84 3.15 1.93
CA TYR A 214 -2.59 3.27 0.49
C TYR A 214 -2.86 1.95 -0.23
N SER A 215 -3.19 2.04 -1.52
CA SER A 215 -3.19 0.90 -2.42
C SER A 215 -1.75 0.50 -2.74
N PRO A 216 -1.36 -0.79 -2.63
CA PRO A 216 -0.04 -1.26 -3.04
C PRO A 216 0.13 -1.26 -4.57
N TYR A 217 -0.97 -1.21 -5.33
CA TYR A 217 -1.01 -1.14 -6.79
C TYR A 217 -1.64 0.17 -7.22
N VAL A 218 -0.82 1.22 -7.19
CA VAL A 218 -1.26 2.61 -7.38
C VAL A 218 -1.61 2.87 -8.85
N TYR A 219 -2.79 3.45 -9.10
CA TYR A 219 -3.19 3.93 -10.42
C TYR A 219 -2.90 5.42 -10.63
N TYR A 220 -2.95 6.20 -9.55
CA TYR A 220 -2.76 7.65 -9.53
C TYR A 220 -2.12 8.07 -8.20
N ASN A 221 -1.55 9.27 -8.14
CA ASN A 221 -0.81 9.73 -6.97
C ASN A 221 -1.62 9.57 -5.66
N GLU A 222 -0.97 8.99 -4.65
CA GLU A 222 -1.57 8.76 -3.32
C GLU A 222 -2.89 7.98 -3.32
N HIS A 223 -3.13 7.09 -4.29
CA HIS A 223 -4.29 6.19 -4.31
C HIS A 223 -4.47 5.48 -2.96
N CYS A 224 -5.53 5.83 -2.24
CA CYS A 224 -5.84 5.35 -0.91
C CYS A 224 -7.17 4.60 -0.86
N ILE A 225 -7.33 3.81 0.19
CA ILE A 225 -8.51 3.03 0.51
C ILE A 225 -8.89 3.35 1.96
N VAL A 226 -10.16 3.70 2.16
CA VAL A 226 -10.73 3.92 3.49
C VAL A 226 -11.76 2.83 3.74
N PHE A 227 -11.53 1.94 4.68
CA PHE A 227 -12.35 0.74 4.86
C PHE A 227 -12.91 0.64 6.28
N HIS A 228 -14.09 0.05 6.39
CA HIS A 228 -14.80 -0.07 7.66
C HIS A 228 -14.04 -1.00 8.61
N ALA A 229 -14.03 -0.73 9.93
CA ALA A 229 -13.28 -1.56 10.88
C ALA A 229 -13.79 -3.01 10.98
N GLU A 230 -15.10 -3.19 10.76
CA GLU A 230 -15.75 -4.50 10.71
C GLU A 230 -15.95 -4.95 9.27
N HIS A 231 -15.85 -6.26 9.02
CA HIS A 231 -16.11 -6.88 7.72
C HIS A 231 -17.62 -6.94 7.48
N VAL A 232 -18.17 -5.84 6.95
CA VAL A 232 -19.58 -5.72 6.59
C VAL A 232 -19.70 -5.45 5.09
N PRO A 233 -20.69 -6.02 4.39
CA PRO A 233 -20.88 -5.76 2.97
C PRO A 233 -21.08 -4.27 2.68
N MET A 234 -20.58 -3.85 1.53
CA MET A 234 -20.74 -2.50 1.04
C MET A 234 -22.22 -2.19 0.76
N LYS A 235 -22.66 -0.98 1.10
CA LYS A 235 -24.04 -0.53 0.89
C LYS A 235 -24.06 0.96 0.53
N MET A 236 -24.73 1.29 -0.57
CA MET A 236 -24.91 2.69 -0.97
C MET A 236 -26.15 3.27 -0.29
N GLU A 237 -25.96 4.28 0.55
CA GLU A 237 -27.05 4.93 1.27
C GLU A 237 -26.76 6.40 1.56
N ARG A 238 -27.75 7.15 2.09
CA ARG A 238 -27.57 8.56 2.47
C ARG A 238 -26.36 8.76 3.41
N LYS A 239 -26.12 7.79 4.29
CA LYS A 239 -24.99 7.79 5.22
C LYS A 239 -23.64 7.72 4.49
N THR A 240 -23.58 7.05 3.34
CA THR A 240 -22.37 6.98 2.50
C THR A 240 -21.89 8.39 2.14
N PHE A 241 -22.76 9.24 1.63
CA PHE A 241 -22.41 10.64 1.29
C PHE A 241 -21.93 11.44 2.50
N ALA A 242 -22.58 11.28 3.65
CA ALA A 242 -22.16 11.94 4.88
C ALA A 242 -20.76 11.47 5.34
N ARG A 243 -20.42 10.17 5.19
CA ARG A 243 -19.08 9.64 5.49
C ARG A 243 -18.02 10.18 4.53
N LEU A 244 -18.36 10.31 3.23
CA LEU A 244 -17.46 10.88 2.23
C LEU A 244 -17.16 12.35 2.54
N LEU A 245 -18.18 13.15 2.90
CA LEU A 245 -17.99 14.54 3.28
C LEU A 245 -17.16 14.69 4.57
N ASP A 246 -17.43 13.88 5.60
CA ASP A 246 -16.63 13.88 6.85
C ASP A 246 -15.16 13.50 6.60
N PHE A 247 -14.90 12.62 5.62
CA PHE A 247 -13.54 12.33 5.19
C PHE A 247 -12.86 13.55 4.54
N ILE A 248 -13.56 14.26 3.63
CA ILE A 248 -13.03 15.45 2.96
C ILE A 248 -12.73 16.57 3.96
N GLU A 249 -13.56 16.75 4.99
CA GLU A 249 -13.27 17.70 6.08
C GLU A 249 -11.96 17.38 6.81
N LYS A 250 -11.62 16.09 6.94
CA LYS A 250 -10.38 15.63 7.58
C LYS A 250 -9.17 15.69 6.64
N PHE A 251 -9.36 15.49 5.34
CA PHE A 251 -8.31 15.42 4.33
C PHE A 251 -8.71 16.24 3.08
N PRO A 252 -8.68 17.58 3.17
CA PRO A 252 -9.26 18.45 2.14
C PRO A 252 -8.51 18.45 0.81
N HIS A 253 -7.26 17.95 0.78
CA HIS A 253 -6.44 17.82 -0.41
C HIS A 253 -6.69 16.51 -1.18
N TYR A 254 -7.58 15.65 -0.70
CA TYR A 254 -7.92 14.38 -1.34
C TYR A 254 -9.31 14.44 -1.96
N PHE A 255 -9.54 13.67 -3.01
CA PHE A 255 -10.88 13.24 -3.38
C PHE A 255 -11.18 11.88 -2.72
N ILE A 256 -12.47 11.55 -2.59
CA ILE A 256 -12.92 10.22 -2.16
C ILE A 256 -14.24 9.86 -2.84
N GLY A 257 -14.41 8.58 -3.12
CA GLY A 257 -15.59 8.04 -3.77
C GLY A 257 -15.85 6.60 -3.38
N SER A 258 -17.03 6.12 -3.74
CA SER A 258 -17.47 4.75 -3.50
C SER A 258 -18.02 4.20 -4.80
N ASN A 259 -17.78 2.91 -5.07
CA ASN A 259 -18.49 2.23 -6.15
C ASN A 259 -20.00 2.18 -5.83
N ALA A 260 -20.87 1.88 -6.80
CA ALA A 260 -22.25 1.53 -6.45
C ALA A 260 -22.28 0.09 -5.89
N ASP A 261 -23.32 -0.29 -5.16
CA ASP A 261 -23.59 -1.67 -4.74
C ASP A 261 -24.31 -2.49 -5.83
N LEU A 262 -24.12 -2.10 -7.10
CA LEU A 262 -24.78 -2.73 -8.25
C LEU A 262 -23.93 -3.89 -8.82
N PRO A 263 -24.55 -5.01 -9.25
CA PRO A 263 -23.81 -6.18 -9.77
C PRO A 263 -22.92 -5.90 -10.99
N ILE A 264 -23.16 -4.81 -11.70
CA ILE A 264 -22.48 -4.42 -12.95
C ILE A 264 -21.32 -3.44 -12.75
N VAL A 265 -21.14 -2.90 -11.54
CA VAL A 265 -19.99 -2.01 -11.28
C VAL A 265 -18.75 -2.85 -10.99
N GLY A 266 -17.58 -2.39 -11.45
CA GLY A 266 -16.30 -3.09 -11.32
C GLY A 266 -15.75 -3.22 -9.88
N GLY A 267 -16.61 -3.25 -8.87
CA GLY A 267 -16.24 -3.49 -7.49
C GLY A 267 -15.72 -4.91 -7.31
N SER A 268 -14.41 -5.05 -7.11
CA SER A 268 -13.77 -6.36 -6.90
C SER A 268 -13.95 -6.91 -5.48
N ILE A 269 -14.37 -6.07 -4.52
CA ILE A 269 -14.49 -6.41 -3.09
C ILE A 269 -15.80 -5.85 -2.53
N LEU A 270 -16.93 -6.46 -2.86
CA LEU A 270 -18.25 -6.02 -2.37
C LEU A 270 -18.55 -6.50 -0.94
N ALA A 271 -17.78 -7.48 -0.44
CA ALA A 271 -18.00 -8.09 0.87
C ALA A 271 -17.52 -7.21 2.06
N HIS A 272 -16.76 -6.16 1.80
CA HIS A 272 -16.24 -5.26 2.84
C HIS A 272 -16.42 -3.81 2.40
N ASP A 273 -17.19 -3.04 3.16
CA ASP A 273 -17.48 -1.63 2.94
C ASP A 273 -16.19 -0.79 2.96
N HIS A 274 -15.97 -0.08 1.85
CA HIS A 274 -14.79 0.73 1.63
C HIS A 274 -15.02 1.83 0.58
N PHE A 275 -14.18 2.84 0.66
CA PHE A 275 -14.09 3.96 -0.25
C PHE A 275 -12.70 4.00 -0.88
N GLN A 276 -12.60 4.61 -2.05
CA GLN A 276 -11.35 4.84 -2.74
C GLN A 276 -11.15 6.34 -2.93
N GLY A 277 -9.92 6.80 -2.77
CA GLY A 277 -9.59 8.20 -2.88
C GLY A 277 -8.13 8.40 -3.21
N GLY A 278 -7.67 9.65 -3.11
CA GLY A 278 -6.27 10.00 -3.24
C GLY A 278 -6.08 11.46 -3.61
N ASN A 279 -4.86 11.81 -3.97
CA ASN A 279 -4.47 13.17 -4.34
C ASN A 279 -4.19 13.24 -5.84
N TYR A 280 -5.27 13.29 -6.61
CA TYR A 280 -5.22 13.32 -8.07
C TYR A 280 -6.44 14.05 -8.63
N THR A 281 -6.21 14.91 -9.62
CA THR A 281 -7.27 15.66 -10.32
C THR A 281 -7.69 14.91 -11.58
N PHE A 282 -8.88 14.30 -11.56
CA PHE A 282 -9.42 13.58 -12.71
C PHE A 282 -9.94 14.53 -13.79
N ALA A 283 -10.10 14.01 -15.02
CA ALA A 283 -10.71 14.76 -16.12
C ALA A 283 -12.12 15.29 -15.77
N MET A 284 -12.91 14.49 -15.04
CA MET A 284 -14.25 14.89 -14.58
C MET A 284 -14.22 16.09 -13.63
N GLU A 285 -13.18 16.25 -12.81
CA GLU A 285 -13.04 17.40 -11.90
C GLU A 285 -12.66 18.69 -12.65
N LYS A 286 -12.04 18.56 -13.83
CA LYS A 286 -11.68 19.70 -14.69
C LYS A 286 -12.75 20.05 -15.71
N ALA A 287 -13.78 19.22 -15.83
CA ALA A 287 -14.84 19.44 -16.81
C ALA A 287 -15.55 20.76 -16.50
N GLU A 288 -15.72 21.60 -17.51
CA GLU A 288 -16.48 22.83 -17.39
C GLU A 288 -17.98 22.50 -17.32
N ILE A 289 -18.74 23.33 -16.60
CA ILE A 289 -20.19 23.24 -16.55
C ILE A 289 -20.75 23.65 -17.90
N GLU A 290 -21.43 22.73 -18.60
CA GLU A 290 -22.13 23.04 -19.85
C GLU A 290 -23.48 23.72 -19.59
N GLU A 291 -24.23 23.25 -18.58
CA GLU A 291 -25.54 23.79 -18.20
C GLU A 291 -25.64 23.97 -16.68
N TYR A 292 -25.83 25.21 -16.24
CA TYR A 292 -25.94 25.51 -14.81
C TYR A 292 -27.30 25.07 -14.24
N ILE A 293 -27.26 24.39 -13.11
CA ILE A 293 -28.43 24.02 -12.31
C ILE A 293 -28.54 24.96 -11.11
N SER A 294 -29.71 25.57 -10.93
CA SER A 294 -29.99 26.45 -9.79
C SER A 294 -30.64 25.69 -8.64
N PHE A 295 -30.14 25.94 -7.42
CA PHE A 295 -30.68 25.42 -6.17
C PHE A 295 -31.22 26.58 -5.32
N PRO A 296 -32.51 26.96 -5.42
CA PRO A 296 -33.05 28.14 -4.72
C PRO A 296 -32.84 28.13 -3.21
N SER A 297 -32.88 26.94 -2.58
CA SER A 297 -32.64 26.78 -1.14
C SER A 297 -31.17 26.91 -0.75
N PHE A 298 -30.25 26.91 -1.71
CA PHE A 298 -28.80 26.97 -1.52
C PHE A 298 -28.16 27.93 -2.54
N PRO A 299 -28.44 29.24 -2.45
CA PRO A 299 -28.05 30.22 -3.48
C PRO A 299 -26.53 30.41 -3.63
N SER A 300 -25.73 29.92 -2.67
CA SER A 300 -24.26 29.93 -2.73
C SER A 300 -23.65 28.72 -3.43
N LEU A 301 -24.45 27.71 -3.81
CA LEU A 301 -23.97 26.54 -4.55
C LEU A 301 -24.04 26.80 -6.06
N ALA A 302 -22.93 26.55 -6.75
CA ALA A 302 -22.87 26.48 -8.19
C ALA A 302 -22.64 25.01 -8.59
N ALA A 303 -23.46 24.50 -9.52
CA ALA A 303 -23.33 23.15 -10.06
C ALA A 303 -23.94 23.08 -11.46
N GLY A 304 -23.54 22.07 -12.21
CA GLY A 304 -23.96 21.77 -13.58
C GLY A 304 -22.97 20.82 -14.25
#